data_AF-A0A5P1EP94-F1
#
_entry.id   AF-A0A5P1EP94-F1
#
_cell.length_a   1.000
_cell.length_b   1.000
_cell.length_c   1.000
_cell.angle_alpha   90.00
_cell.angle_beta   90.00
_cell.angle_gamma   90.00
#
_symmetry.space_group_name_H-M   'P 1'
#
loop_
_entity.id
_entity.type
_entity.pdbx_description
1 polymer ?
#
loop_
_entity_poly.entity_id
_entity_poly.type
_entity_poly.pdbx_seq_one_letter_code
_entity_poly.pdbx_strand_id
1 'polypeptide(L)'
;MGFVRELRKYRDFKHALELLDWMEKNGMTISTTNHAVRLDLISKVKGIEAAEDYFFNLPKSTKNQKTFSALLSSYCQEKMADKALALYEEMKELNFATSTLVSTNLMTLYMKLGQPEKTLLKELYRK
;
A
#
# COMPACT_ATOMS: atom_id res chain seq x y z
N MET A 1 8.05 -1.33 -17.89
CA MET A 1 7.19 -1.94 -16.85
C MET A 1 5.96 -2.70 -17.39
N GLY A 2 5.80 -2.90 -18.71
CA GLY A 2 4.63 -3.62 -19.27
C GLY A 2 4.48 -5.05 -18.75
N PHE A 3 5.59 -5.81 -18.69
CA PHE A 3 5.59 -7.19 -18.23
C PHE A 3 5.19 -7.36 -16.75
N VAL A 4 5.66 -6.51 -15.84
CA VAL A 4 5.25 -6.55 -14.42
C VAL A 4 3.74 -6.26 -14.28
N ARG A 5 3.19 -5.33 -15.08
CA ARG A 5 1.75 -5.05 -15.09
C ARG A 5 0.95 -6.23 -15.64
N GLU A 6 1.45 -6.89 -16.68
CA GLU A 6 0.80 -8.07 -17.28
C GLU A 6 0.79 -9.24 -16.30
N LEU A 7 1.92 -9.57 -15.65
CA LEU A 7 1.98 -10.62 -14.64
C LEU A 7 1.04 -10.34 -13.46
N ARG A 8 0.96 -9.07 -13.01
CA ARG A 8 -0.02 -8.66 -11.98
C ARG A 8 -1.47 -8.86 -12.42
N LYS A 9 -1.79 -8.62 -13.70
CA LYS A 9 -3.14 -8.81 -14.26
C LYS A 9 -3.54 -10.29 -14.24
N TYR A 10 -2.59 -11.18 -14.52
CA TYR A 10 -2.78 -12.64 -14.41
C TYR A 10 -2.63 -13.18 -12.97
N ARG A 11 -2.51 -12.31 -11.97
CA ARG A 11 -2.29 -12.64 -10.55
C ARG A 11 -1.03 -13.47 -10.29
N ASP A 12 -0.08 -13.43 -11.22
CA ASP A 12 1.23 -14.06 -11.06
C ASP A 12 2.17 -13.13 -10.28
N PHE A 13 1.85 -12.95 -9.00
CA PHE A 13 2.57 -12.02 -8.13
C PHE A 13 4.00 -12.47 -7.85
N LYS A 14 4.25 -13.79 -7.82
CA LYS A 14 5.57 -14.36 -7.55
C LYS A 14 6.54 -14.02 -8.67
N HIS A 15 6.21 -14.35 -9.92
CA HIS A 15 7.10 -14.03 -11.04
C HIS A 15 7.19 -12.52 -11.28
N ALA A 16 6.13 -11.75 -11.00
CA ALA A 16 6.19 -10.30 -11.04
C ALA A 16 7.22 -9.73 -10.03
N LEU A 17 7.32 -10.31 -8.83
CA LEU A 17 8.29 -9.91 -7.83
C LEU A 17 9.71 -10.35 -8.20
N GLU A 18 9.89 -11.58 -8.67
CA GLU A 18 11.19 -12.10 -9.13
C GLU A 18 11.75 -11.26 -10.29
N LEU A 19 10.89 -10.82 -11.22
CA LEU A 19 11.29 -9.92 -12.30
C LEU A 19 11.78 -8.57 -11.75
N LEU A 20 11.12 -8.00 -10.74
CA LEU A 20 11.58 -6.76 -10.10
C LEU A 20 12.91 -6.94 -9.37
N ASP A 21 13.08 -8.06 -8.66
CA ASP A 21 14.32 -8.40 -7.95
C ASP A 21 15.48 -8.59 -8.95
N TRP A 22 15.23 -9.25 -10.09
CA TRP A 22 16.20 -9.39 -11.16
C TRP A 22 16.55 -8.03 -11.78
N MET A 23 15.56 -7.17 -12.01
CA MET A 23 15.81 -5.85 -12.59
C MET A 23 16.74 -4.99 -11.72
N GLU A 24 16.48 -4.95 -10.41
CA GLU A 24 17.32 -4.22 -9.44
C GLU A 24 18.75 -4.77 -9.38
N LYS A 25 18.90 -6.10 -9.33
CA LYS A 25 20.22 -6.75 -9.35
C LYS A 25 21.05 -6.43 -10.59
N ASN A 26 20.39 -6.16 -11.72
CA ASN A 26 21.03 -5.77 -12.98
C ASN A 26 21.20 -4.24 -13.12
N GLY A 27 21.06 -3.48 -12.03
CA GLY A 27 21.31 -2.03 -12.02
C GLY A 27 20.21 -1.19 -12.68
N MET A 28 19.04 -1.77 -12.96
CA MET A 28 17.91 -0.98 -13.48
C MET A 28 17.25 -0.20 -12.36
N THR A 29 17.21 1.13 -12.50
CA THR A 29 16.56 2.01 -11.54
C THR A 29 15.07 1.72 -11.45
N ILE A 30 14.63 1.21 -10.31
CA ILE A 30 13.23 1.10 -9.96
C ILE A 30 12.70 2.52 -9.75
N SER A 31 11.79 2.98 -10.62
CA SER A 31 11.19 4.31 -10.47
C SER A 31 10.42 4.42 -9.14
N THR A 32 10.21 5.65 -8.67
CA THR A 32 9.40 5.92 -7.47
C THR A 32 7.97 5.36 -7.55
N THR A 33 7.41 5.22 -8.76
CA THR A 33 6.10 4.57 -8.98
C THR A 33 6.19 3.04 -8.86
N ASN A 34 7.37 2.45 -9.08
CA ASN A 34 7.57 1.01 -8.99
C ASN A 34 7.70 0.53 -7.54
N HIS A 35 8.11 1.37 -6.58
CA HIS A 35 8.17 0.96 -5.17
C HIS A 35 6.80 0.60 -4.60
N ALA A 36 5.74 1.33 -4.96
CA ALA A 36 4.37 1.00 -4.55
C ALA A 36 3.89 -0.34 -5.14
N VAL A 37 4.26 -0.62 -6.40
CA VAL A 37 3.97 -1.90 -7.05
C VAL A 37 4.73 -3.04 -6.38
N ARG A 38 6.01 -2.84 -6.07
CA ARG A 38 6.83 -3.83 -5.38
C ARG A 38 6.30 -4.10 -3.98
N LEU A 39 5.86 -3.08 -3.26
CA LEU A 39 5.24 -3.22 -1.95
C LEU A 39 3.96 -4.08 -1.99
N ASP A 40 3.05 -3.81 -2.93
CA ASP A 40 1.85 -4.64 -3.16
C ASP A 40 2.21 -6.10 -3.48
N LEU A 41 3.26 -6.32 -4.28
CA LEU A 41 3.74 -7.65 -4.63
C LEU A 41 4.37 -8.37 -3.42
N ILE A 42 5.20 -7.68 -2.63
CA ILE A 42 5.80 -8.23 -1.41
C ILE A 42 4.69 -8.63 -0.43
N SER A 43 3.71 -7.77 -0.19
CA SER A 43 2.60 -8.10 0.71
C SER A 43 1.85 -9.37 0.28
N LYS A 44 1.62 -9.54 -1.03
CA LYS A 44 0.87 -10.69 -1.57
C LYS A 44 1.67 -11.99 -1.64
N VAL A 45 2.99 -11.92 -1.76
CA VAL A 45 3.86 -13.09 -1.95
C VAL A 45 4.55 -13.50 -0.65
N LYS A 46 4.99 -12.52 0.14
CA LYS A 46 5.82 -12.71 1.35
C LYS A 46 5.09 -12.31 2.64
N GLY A 47 3.90 -11.72 2.55
CA GLY A 47 3.11 -11.30 3.70
C GLY A 47 3.37 -9.86 4.15
N ILE A 48 2.54 -9.39 5.08
CA ILE A 48 2.51 -7.99 5.52
C ILE A 48 3.79 -7.56 6.25
N GLU A 49 4.40 -8.44 7.04
CA GLU A 49 5.63 -8.12 7.79
C GLU A 49 6.80 -7.79 6.85
N ALA A 50 6.95 -8.55 5.77
CA ALA A 50 7.96 -8.27 4.74
C ALA A 50 7.67 -6.96 3.99
N ALA A 51 6.38 -6.61 3.82
CA ALA A 51 5.99 -5.35 3.21
C ALA A 51 6.29 -4.15 4.13
N GLU A 52 6.03 -4.29 5.44
CA GLU A 52 6.42 -3.30 6.45
C GLU A 52 7.93 -3.06 6.43
N ASP A 53 8.73 -4.11 6.53
CA ASP A 53 10.19 -4.01 6.52
C ASP A 53 10.70 -3.29 5.26
N TYR A 54 10.21 -3.69 4.08
CA TYR A 54 10.54 -3.02 2.84
C TYR A 54 10.14 -1.54 2.85
N PHE A 55 8.92 -1.20 3.29
CA PHE A 55 8.47 0.18 3.36
C PHE A 55 9.30 1.02 4.34
N PHE A 56 9.66 0.49 5.50
CA PHE A 56 10.43 1.22 6.51
C PHE A 56 11.87 1.45 6.06
N ASN A 57 12.47 0.48 5.37
CA ASN A 57 13.82 0.56 4.81
C ASN A 57 13.94 1.45 3.56
N LEU A 58 12.82 1.86 2.94
CA LEU A 58 12.88 2.82 1.82
C LEU A 58 13.43 4.19 2.29
N PRO A 59 14.32 4.83 1.50
CA PRO A 59 14.75 6.19 1.76
C PRO A 59 13.54 7.15 1.83
N LYS A 60 13.56 8.10 2.78
CA LYS A 60 12.45 9.07 2.94
C LYS A 60 12.09 9.79 1.64
N SER A 61 13.06 10.09 0.79
CA SER A 61 12.87 10.74 -0.53
C SER A 61 12.10 9.88 -1.54
N THR A 62 12.05 8.56 -1.35
CA THR A 62 11.32 7.63 -2.23
C THR A 62 9.92 7.32 -1.74
N LYS A 63 9.64 7.55 -0.44
CA LYS A 63 8.31 7.39 0.13
C LYS A 63 7.40 8.52 -0.33
N ASN A 64 6.34 8.17 -1.03
CA ASN A 64 5.35 9.09 -1.57
C ASN A 64 3.93 8.56 -1.34
N GLN A 65 2.93 9.36 -1.71
CA GLN A 65 1.51 9.01 -1.60
C GLN A 65 1.16 7.60 -2.12
N LYS A 66 1.80 7.13 -3.19
CA LYS A 66 1.53 5.80 -3.76
C LYS A 66 2.07 4.68 -2.87
N THR A 67 3.27 4.82 -2.33
CA THR A 67 3.86 3.82 -1.42
C THR A 67 3.05 3.71 -0.12
N PHE A 68 2.63 4.85 0.45
CA PHE A 68 1.76 4.87 1.63
C PHE A 68 0.39 4.23 1.34
N SER A 69 -0.23 4.57 0.20
CA SER A 69 -1.51 3.98 -0.23
C SER A 69 -1.41 2.46 -0.41
N ALA A 70 -0.28 1.96 -0.91
CA ALA A 70 -0.05 0.52 -1.08
C ALA A 70 0.09 -0.21 0.26
N LEU A 71 0.82 0.36 1.23
CA LEU A 71 0.89 -0.22 2.58
C LEU A 71 -0.48 -0.18 3.27
N LEU A 72 -1.21 0.93 3.17
CA LEU A 72 -2.55 1.08 3.74
C LEU A 72 -3.51 0.03 3.16
N SER A 73 -3.51 -0.14 1.84
CA SER A 73 -4.33 -1.17 1.18
C SER A 73 -4.00 -2.58 1.70
N SER A 74 -2.72 -2.84 1.96
CA SER A 74 -2.26 -4.12 2.51
C SER A 74 -2.79 -4.33 3.93
N TYR A 75 -2.70 -3.32 4.82
CA TYR A 75 -3.33 -3.38 6.15
C TYR A 75 -4.84 -3.58 6.08
N CYS A 76 -5.52 -2.91 5.14
CA CYS A 76 -6.95 -3.07 4.96
C CYS A 76 -7.34 -4.49 4.51
N GLN A 77 -6.49 -5.14 3.69
CA GLN A 77 -6.70 -6.52 3.24
C GLN A 77 -6.52 -7.51 4.39
N GLU A 78 -5.48 -7.31 5.21
CA GLU A 78 -5.16 -8.14 6.38
C GLU A 78 -5.97 -7.77 7.64
N LYS A 79 -6.95 -6.86 7.52
CA LYS A 79 -7.82 -6.40 8.62
C LYS A 79 -7.08 -5.80 9.82
N MET A 80 -5.89 -5.23 9.60
CA MET A 80 -5.06 -4.61 10.64
C MET A 80 -5.52 -3.17 10.92
N ALA A 81 -6.64 -3.02 11.62
CA ALA A 81 -7.31 -1.74 11.86
C ALA A 81 -6.40 -0.67 12.49
N ASP A 82 -5.72 -1.01 13.57
CA ASP A 82 -4.94 -0.04 14.34
C ASP A 82 -3.75 0.49 13.52
N LYS A 83 -3.05 -0.41 12.80
CA LYS A 83 -1.96 -0.02 11.89
C LYS A 83 -2.45 0.79 10.70
N ALA A 84 -3.59 0.43 10.11
CA ALA A 84 -4.21 1.19 9.02
C ALA A 84 -4.57 2.62 9.45
N LEU A 85 -5.11 2.78 10.66
CA LEU A 85 -5.47 4.09 11.18
C LEU A 85 -4.25 4.93 11.51
N ALA A 86 -3.24 4.35 12.18
CA ALA A 86 -1.99 5.05 12.48
C ALA A 86 -1.31 5.56 11.20
N LEU A 87 -1.22 4.70 10.17
CA LEU A 87 -0.65 5.07 8.88
C LEU A 87 -1.48 6.15 8.18
N TYR A 88 -2.81 6.11 8.31
CA TYR A 88 -3.67 7.13 7.73
C TYR A 88 -3.48 8.51 8.37
N GLU A 89 -3.34 8.59 9.69
CA GLU A 89 -3.05 9.86 10.35
C GLU A 89 -1.67 10.38 9.93
N GLU A 90 -0.65 9.52 9.80
CA GLU A 90 0.65 9.93 9.22
C GLU A 90 0.49 10.47 7.78
N MET A 91 -0.33 9.83 6.95
CA MET A 91 -0.62 10.31 5.60
C MET A 91 -1.31 11.68 5.60
N LYS A 92 -2.08 12.05 6.62
CA LYS A 92 -2.68 13.39 6.72
C LYS A 92 -1.63 14.46 7.04
N GLU A 93 -0.78 14.20 8.02
CA GLU A 93 0.32 15.11 8.39
C GLU A 93 1.25 15.38 7.21
N LEU A 94 1.44 14.38 6.33
CA LEU A 94 2.24 14.49 5.12
C LEU A 94 1.47 15.05 3.89
N ASN A 95 0.20 15.46 4.05
CA ASN A 95 -0.69 15.87 2.95
C ASN A 95 -0.90 14.81 1.84
N PHE A 96 -0.68 13.54 2.14
CA PHE A 96 -0.90 12.40 1.25
C PHE A 96 -2.33 11.83 1.32
N ALA A 97 -3.08 12.18 2.37
CA ALA A 97 -4.47 11.74 2.58
C ALA A 97 -5.51 12.45 1.68
N THR A 98 -5.08 13.20 0.66
CA THR A 98 -5.96 13.96 -0.26
C THR A 98 -6.64 13.10 -1.33
N SER A 99 -6.26 11.84 -1.49
CA SER A 99 -6.83 10.95 -2.51
C SER A 99 -8.07 10.22 -2.00
N THR A 100 -9.14 10.23 -2.81
CA THR A 100 -10.37 9.45 -2.62
C THR A 100 -10.12 7.96 -2.33
N LEU A 101 -9.04 7.40 -2.87
CA LEU A 101 -8.64 6.01 -2.65
C LEU A 101 -8.35 5.69 -1.16
N VAL A 102 -7.80 6.65 -0.42
CA VAL A 102 -7.42 6.47 0.99
C VAL A 102 -8.67 6.34 1.86
N SER A 103 -9.68 7.17 1.60
CA SER A 103 -10.99 7.10 2.27
C SER A 103 -11.74 5.81 1.91
N THR A 104 -11.74 5.39 0.64
CA THR A 104 -12.38 4.12 0.22
C THR A 104 -11.75 2.90 0.89
N ASN A 105 -10.43 2.88 1.07
CA ASN A 105 -9.74 1.78 1.72
C ASN A 105 -10.14 1.65 3.20
N LEU A 106 -10.27 2.77 3.93
CA LEU A 106 -10.74 2.77 5.32
C LEU A 106 -12.21 2.35 5.43
N MET A 107 -13.06 2.83 4.51
CA MET A 107 -14.46 2.43 4.46
C MET A 107 -14.60 0.92 4.27
N THR A 108 -13.84 0.36 3.32
CA THR A 108 -13.80 -1.08 3.05
C THR A 108 -13.30 -1.87 4.25
N LEU A 109 -12.28 -1.37 4.96
CA LEU A 109 -11.75 -2.02 6.16
C LEU A 109 -12.80 -2.12 7.26
N TYR A 110 -13.45 -1.01 7.61
CA TYR A 110 -14.48 -1.01 8.65
C TYR A 110 -15.72 -1.84 8.27
N MET A 111 -16.10 -1.86 7.00
CA MET A 111 -17.12 -2.80 6.51
C MET A 111 -16.69 -4.27 6.71
N LYS A 112 -15.43 -4.61 6.39
CA LYS A 112 -14.88 -5.97 6.59
C LYS A 112 -14.74 -6.37 8.06
N LEU A 113 -14.63 -5.40 8.96
CA LEU A 113 -14.58 -5.60 10.41
C LEU A 113 -15.97 -5.64 11.05
N GLY A 114 -17.05 -5.45 10.26
CA GLY A 114 -18.41 -5.41 10.78
C GLY A 114 -18.70 -4.18 11.64
N GLN A 115 -17.94 -3.09 11.47
CA GLN A 115 -18.06 -1.84 12.24
C GLN A 115 -18.30 -0.64 11.30
N PRO A 116 -19.39 -0.63 10.50
CA PRO A 116 -19.65 0.42 9.52
C PRO A 116 -19.83 1.79 10.17
N GLU A 117 -20.33 1.89 11.41
CA GLU A 117 -20.53 3.16 12.12
C GLU A 117 -19.25 3.99 12.32
N LYS A 118 -18.08 3.35 12.44
CA LYS A 118 -16.80 4.06 12.55
C LYS A 118 -16.40 4.80 11.26
N THR A 119 -16.94 4.39 10.11
CA THR A 119 -16.74 5.11 8.83
C THR A 119 -17.52 6.43 8.82
N LEU A 120 -18.76 6.40 9.31
CA LEU A 120 -19.68 7.52 9.31
C LEU A 120 -19.24 8.60 10.32
N LEU A 121 -18.68 8.19 11.45
CA LEU A 121 -18.22 9.12 12.48
C LEU A 121 -17.10 10.04 11.96
N LYS A 122 -16.10 9.53 11.22
CA LYS A 122 -15.01 10.39 10.71
C LYS A 122 -15.45 11.36 9.59
N GLU A 123 -16.47 11.03 8.80
CA GLU A 123 -17.02 11.97 7.81
C GLU A 123 -17.92 13.04 8.45
N LEU A 124 -18.65 12.70 9.51
CA LEU A 124 -19.51 13.64 10.25
C LEU A 124 -18.71 14.69 11.04
N TYR A 125 -17.47 14.39 11.47
CA TYR A 125 -16.57 15.36 12.11
C TYR A 125 -15.70 16.15 11.13
N ARG A 126 -15.92 16.04 9.81
CA ARG A 126 -15.23 16.85 8.79
C ARG A 126 -15.87 18.24 8.59
N LYS A 127 -16.55 18.77 9.61
CA LYS A 127 -17.11 20.13 9.59
C LYS A 127 -16.08 21.16 10.01
#